data_AF-A0A5P9GQ12-F1
#
_entry.id   AF-A0A5P9GQ12-F1
#
_cell.length_a   1.000
_cell.length_b   1.000
_cell.length_c   1.000
_cell.angle_alpha   90.00
_cell.angle_beta   90.00
_cell.angle_gamma   90.00
#
_symmetry.space_group_name_H-M   'P 1'
#
loop_
_entity.id
_entity.type
_entity.pdbx_description
1 polymer ?
#
loop_
_entity_poly.entity_id
_entity_poly.type
_entity_poly.pdbx_seq_one_letter_code
_entity_poly.pdbx_strand_id
1 'polypeptide(L)'
;MNGMQDITPRQKRVNRFMTAAKVGGGAWLLSLSMYLVLIASGQNTGTWLVWFNYAIFLLFFAALIVQFRNRNADEFTAQQWGIASSTAFIVTVGWMLFAGQIEAIVGGIISQATGKPFQTSYALWWAFQMPMLTFYAVFFFRQFRESR
;
A
#
# COMPACT_ATOMS: atom_id res chain seq x y z
N MET A 1 -3.23 -32.65 26.71
CA MET A 1 -2.06 -31.80 27.07
C MET A 1 -1.53 -31.21 25.78
N ASN A 2 -1.97 -29.99 25.43
CA ASN A 2 -1.43 -29.27 24.27
C ASN A 2 -0.04 -28.76 24.66
N GLY A 3 1.00 -29.36 24.09
CA GLY A 3 2.36 -28.87 24.25
C GLY A 3 2.42 -27.42 23.77
N MET A 4 2.65 -26.49 24.69
CA MET A 4 3.17 -25.17 24.35
C MET A 4 4.54 -25.39 23.71
N GLN A 5 4.57 -25.58 22.39
CA GLN A 5 5.81 -25.46 21.63
C GLN A 5 6.28 -24.03 21.84
N ASP A 6 7.36 -23.87 22.60
CA ASP A 6 7.99 -22.57 22.83
C ASP A 6 8.34 -21.95 21.47
N ILE A 7 7.61 -20.89 21.13
CA ILE A 7 7.83 -20.14 19.90
C ILE A 7 9.22 -19.54 20.00
N THR A 8 10.14 -20.00 19.14
CA THR A 8 11.50 -19.47 19.12
C THR A 8 11.47 -17.94 18.91
N PRO A 9 12.43 -17.17 19.47
CA PRO A 9 12.49 -15.73 19.27
C PRO A 9 12.47 -15.32 17.79
N ARG A 10 13.02 -16.17 16.92
CA ARG A 10 12.97 -16.06 15.46
C ARG A 10 11.54 -16.11 14.93
N GLN A 11 10.78 -17.15 15.27
CA GLN A 11 9.39 -17.32 14.82
C GLN A 11 8.50 -16.16 15.29
N LYS A 12 8.74 -15.62 16.49
CA LYS A 12 8.02 -14.45 17.00
C LYS A 12 8.24 -13.20 16.12
N ARG A 13 9.45 -13.01 15.58
CA ARG A 13 9.75 -11.90 14.65
C ARG A 13 9.09 -12.10 13.29
N VAL A 14 9.10 -13.32 12.77
CA VAL A 14 8.39 -13.68 11.53
C VAL A 14 6.89 -13.42 11.68
N ASN A 15 6.27 -13.87 12.78
CA ASN A 15 4.85 -13.62 13.04
C ASN A 15 4.55 -12.12 13.10
N ARG A 16 5.39 -11.32 13.78
CA ARG A 16 5.25 -9.85 13.81
C ARG A 16 5.36 -9.23 12.42
N PHE A 17 6.28 -9.70 11.59
CA PHE A 17 6.41 -9.25 10.20
C PHE A 17 5.14 -9.53 9.40
N MET A 18 4.62 -10.76 9.46
CA MET A 18 3.42 -11.16 8.71
C MET A 18 2.16 -10.45 9.20
N THR A 19 1.99 -10.31 10.52
CA THR A 19 0.87 -9.55 11.10
C THR A 19 0.95 -8.08 10.70
N ALA A 20 2.14 -7.47 10.77
CA ALA A 20 2.33 -6.09 10.34
C ALA A 20 2.03 -5.91 8.84
N ALA A 21 2.42 -6.85 7.98
CA ALA A 21 2.09 -6.81 6.56
C ALA A 21 0.58 -6.82 6.32
N LYS A 22 -0.16 -7.71 7.00
CA LYS A 22 -1.63 -7.80 6.90
C LYS A 22 -2.33 -6.54 7.41
N VAL A 23 -1.92 -6.05 8.58
CA VAL A 23 -2.48 -4.83 9.19
C VAL A 23 -2.17 -3.62 8.32
N GLY A 24 -0.94 -3.48 7.85
CA GLY A 24 -0.52 -2.38 6.98
C GLY A 24 -1.25 -2.39 5.64
N GLY A 25 -1.30 -3.53 4.96
CA GLY A 25 -2.03 -3.66 3.69
C GLY A 25 -3.52 -3.40 3.84
N GLY A 26 -4.14 -3.92 4.91
CA GLY A 26 -5.56 -3.67 5.22
C GLY A 26 -5.84 -2.20 5.55
N ALA A 27 -4.99 -1.57 6.37
CA ALA A 27 -5.11 -0.15 6.71
C ALA A 27 -4.93 0.76 5.48
N TRP A 28 -3.95 0.46 4.63
CA TRP A 28 -3.74 1.18 3.38
C TRP A 28 -4.95 1.06 2.44
N LEU A 29 -5.47 -0.16 2.22
CA LEU A 29 -6.66 -0.38 1.39
C LEU A 29 -7.89 0.32 1.94
N LEU A 30 -8.10 0.28 3.27
CA LEU A 30 -9.21 0.97 3.91
C LEU A 30 -9.09 2.49 3.72
N SER A 31 -7.91 3.05 3.94
CA SER A 31 -7.66 4.49 3.77
C SER A 31 -7.87 4.93 2.32
N LEU A 32 -7.38 4.15 1.35
CA LEU A 32 -7.61 4.39 -0.07
C LEU A 32 -9.10 4.31 -0.43
N SER A 33 -9.80 3.28 0.05
CA SER A 33 -11.23 3.08 -0.23
C SER A 33 -12.07 4.23 0.32
N MET A 34 -11.80 4.66 1.56
CA MET A 34 -12.44 5.83 2.14
C MET A 34 -12.23 7.05 1.24
N TYR A 35 -10.98 7.33 0.88
CA TYR A 35 -10.65 8.48 0.03
C TYR A 35 -11.34 8.44 -1.35
N LEU A 36 -11.39 7.27 -2.01
CA LEU A 36 -12.08 7.11 -3.29
C LEU A 36 -13.59 7.37 -3.18
N VAL A 37 -14.22 6.92 -2.09
CA VAL A 37 -15.64 7.23 -1.81
C VAL A 37 -15.84 8.75 -1.66
N LEU A 38 -14.90 9.45 -1.02
CA LEU A 38 -14.99 10.91 -0.87
C LEU A 38 -14.95 11.62 -2.23
N ILE A 39 -13.99 11.26 -3.09
CA ILE A 39 -13.91 11.79 -4.45
C ILE A 39 -15.22 11.51 -5.20
N ALA A 40 -15.70 10.26 -5.16
CA ALA A 40 -16.91 9.87 -5.88
C ALA A 40 -18.16 10.59 -5.39
N SER A 41 -18.24 10.90 -4.09
CA SER A 41 -19.38 11.60 -3.50
C SER A 41 -19.44 13.10 -3.82
N GLY A 42 -18.32 13.70 -4.23
CA GLY A 42 -18.23 15.15 -4.48
C GLY A 42 -18.54 16.02 -3.24
N GLN A 43 -18.60 15.43 -2.05
CA GLN A 43 -18.93 16.13 -0.81
C GLN A 43 -17.67 16.57 -0.08
N ASN A 44 -17.73 17.76 0.51
CA ASN A 44 -16.75 18.17 1.52
C ASN A 44 -16.89 17.25 2.72
N THR A 45 -15.82 16.55 3.07
CA THR A 45 -15.86 15.57 4.15
C THR A 45 -16.12 16.25 5.47
N GLY A 46 -17.00 15.66 6.29
CA GLY A 46 -17.08 16.01 7.69
C GLY A 46 -15.69 15.88 8.33
N THR A 47 -15.29 16.89 9.10
CA THR A 47 -13.94 16.98 9.70
C THR A 47 -13.52 15.69 10.42
N TRP A 48 -14.48 14.99 11.06
CA TRP A 48 -14.22 13.74 11.76
C TRP A 48 -13.80 12.57 10.84
N LEU A 49 -14.35 12.46 9.63
CA LEU A 49 -13.98 11.40 8.68
C LEU A 49 -12.54 11.55 8.18
N VAL A 50 -12.10 12.81 7.99
CA VAL A 50 -10.72 13.12 7.62
C VAL A 50 -9.77 12.68 8.73
N TRP A 51 -10.07 13.04 9.98
CA TRP A 51 -9.26 12.62 11.14
C TRP A 51 -9.22 11.10 11.30
N PHE A 52 -10.35 10.43 11.11
CA PHE A 52 -10.40 8.97 11.16
C PHE A 52 -9.55 8.33 10.05
N ASN A 53 -9.65 8.82 8.82
CA ASN A 53 -8.81 8.35 7.72
C ASN A 53 -7.31 8.59 8.00
N TYR A 54 -6.97 9.75 8.59
CA TYR A 54 -5.61 10.06 8.99
C TYR A 54 -5.09 9.09 10.07
N ALA A 55 -5.92 8.71 11.04
CA ALA A 55 -5.55 7.72 12.05
C ALA A 55 -5.30 6.33 11.43
N ILE A 56 -6.11 5.91 10.45
CA ILE A 56 -5.87 4.67 9.70
C ILE A 56 -4.55 4.75 8.94
N PHE A 57 -4.26 5.90 8.34
CA PHE A 57 -3.02 6.12 7.60
C PHE A 57 -1.79 6.06 8.51
N LEU A 58 -1.87 6.61 9.73
CA LEU A 58 -0.83 6.46 10.75
C LEU A 58 -0.63 5.01 11.19
N LEU A 59 -1.72 4.24 11.33
CA LEU A 59 -1.65 2.80 11.64
C LEU A 59 -0.90 2.04 10.54
N PHE A 60 -1.15 2.39 9.28
CA PHE A 60 -0.42 1.82 8.15
C PHE A 60 1.09 2.10 8.24
N PHE A 61 1.52 3.34 8.53
CA PHE A 61 2.95 3.64 8.72
C PHE A 61 3.55 2.90 9.91
N ALA A 62 2.84 2.84 11.03
CA ALA A 62 3.30 2.08 12.19
C ALA A 62 3.50 0.59 11.84
N ALA A 63 2.59 0.01 11.06
CA ALA A 63 2.71 -1.35 10.56
C ALA A 63 3.91 -1.51 9.62
N LEU A 64 4.14 -0.58 8.68
CA LEU A 64 5.33 -0.59 7.82
C LEU A 64 6.64 -0.52 8.62
N ILE A 65 6.70 0.31 9.67
CA ILE A 65 7.89 0.40 10.55
C ILE A 65 8.14 -0.94 11.24
N VAL A 66 7.09 -1.57 11.77
CA VAL A 66 7.19 -2.90 12.40
C VAL A 66 7.63 -3.95 11.37
N GLN A 67 7.09 -3.90 10.15
CA GLN A 67 7.46 -4.80 9.06
C GLN A 67 8.93 -4.60 8.69
N PHE A 68 9.38 -3.36 8.48
CA PHE A 68 10.78 -3.03 8.20
C PHE A 68 11.72 -3.51 9.30
N ARG A 69 11.39 -3.30 10.58
CA ARG A 69 12.21 -3.75 11.72
C ARG A 69 12.38 -5.27 11.75
N ASN A 70 11.39 -6.02 11.26
CA ASN A 70 11.40 -7.48 11.28
C ASN A 70 11.71 -8.10 9.91
N ARG A 71 12.10 -7.31 8.90
CA ARG A 71 12.36 -7.78 7.54
C ARG A 71 13.46 -8.83 7.42
N ASN A 72 14.42 -8.85 8.35
CA ASN A 72 15.51 -9.83 8.39
C ASN A 72 15.28 -10.85 9.53
N ALA A 73 14.05 -11.31 9.72
CA ALA A 73 13.74 -12.33 10.73
C ALA A 73 14.21 -13.72 10.25
N ASP A 74 14.17 -13.95 8.94
CA ASP A 74 14.66 -15.12 8.23
C ASP A 74 14.90 -14.79 6.75
N GLU A 75 15.34 -15.79 5.98
CA GLU A 75 15.60 -15.66 4.54
C GLU A 75 14.32 -15.34 3.74
N PHE A 76 13.20 -15.97 4.10
CA PHE A 76 11.91 -15.73 3.47
C PHE A 76 11.44 -14.28 3.62
N THR A 77 11.41 -13.76 4.86
CA THR A 77 10.99 -12.37 5.14
C THR A 77 11.93 -11.36 4.49
N ALA A 78 13.23 -11.65 4.44
CA ALA A 78 14.21 -10.79 3.78
C ALA A 78 14.00 -10.74 2.27
N GLN A 79 13.79 -11.91 1.64
CA GLN A 79 13.53 -12.00 0.21
C GLN A 79 12.19 -11.34 -0.17
N GLN A 80 11.12 -11.60 0.60
CA GLN A 80 9.81 -10.98 0.36
C GLN A 80 9.87 -9.46 0.44
N TRP A 81 10.50 -8.93 1.49
CA TRP A 81 10.69 -7.49 1.64
C TRP A 81 11.53 -6.92 0.50
N GLY A 82 12.65 -7.55 0.17
CA GLY A 82 13.59 -7.08 -0.86
C GLY A 82 12.93 -6.97 -2.23
N ILE A 83 12.14 -7.98 -2.61
CA ILE A 83 11.45 -7.98 -3.91
C ILE A 83 10.31 -6.96 -3.93
N ALA A 84 9.45 -6.94 -2.92
CA ALA A 84 8.35 -5.98 -2.85
C ALA A 84 8.87 -4.52 -2.84
N SER A 85 9.89 -4.22 -2.04
CA SER A 85 10.48 -2.88 -1.97
C SER A 85 11.23 -2.48 -3.24
N SER A 86 11.94 -3.39 -3.89
CA SER A 86 12.61 -3.12 -5.16
C SER A 86 11.60 -2.84 -6.28
N THR A 87 10.53 -3.62 -6.38
CA THR A 87 9.48 -3.37 -7.38
C THR A 87 8.76 -2.05 -7.10
N ALA A 88 8.45 -1.74 -5.84
CA ALA A 88 7.86 -0.45 -5.45
C ALA A 88 8.80 0.72 -5.78
N PHE A 89 10.11 0.56 -5.60
CA PHE A 89 11.10 1.56 -5.99
C PHE A 89 11.13 1.78 -7.51
N ILE A 90 11.13 0.70 -8.31
CA ILE A 90 11.07 0.80 -9.77
C ILE A 90 9.80 1.53 -10.20
N VAL A 91 8.65 1.22 -9.59
CA VAL A 91 7.39 1.93 -9.86
C VAL A 91 7.47 3.39 -9.44
N THR A 92 8.12 3.70 -8.32
CA THR A 92 8.35 5.09 -7.88
C THR A 92 9.16 5.86 -8.92
N VAL A 93 10.29 5.30 -9.38
CA VAL A 93 11.14 5.92 -10.41
C VAL A 93 10.38 6.07 -11.72
N GLY A 94 9.67 5.04 -12.16
CA GLY A 94 8.82 5.10 -13.36
C GLY A 94 7.75 6.18 -13.22
N TRP A 95 7.12 6.30 -12.06
CA TRP A 95 6.14 7.36 -11.82
C TRP A 95 6.80 8.74 -11.87
N MET A 96 7.95 8.95 -11.22
CA MET A 96 8.65 10.23 -11.27
C MET A 96 9.03 10.66 -12.70
N LEU A 97 9.38 9.70 -13.57
CA LEU A 97 9.76 9.99 -14.95
C LEU A 97 8.55 10.20 -15.88
N PHE A 98 7.46 9.47 -15.66
CA PHE A 98 6.33 9.40 -16.59
C PHE A 98 5.02 9.97 -16.05
N ALA A 99 4.98 10.50 -14.82
CA ALA A 99 3.74 10.96 -14.19
C ALA A 99 2.99 11.99 -15.04
N GLY A 100 3.69 12.98 -15.61
CA GLY A 100 3.07 14.00 -16.45
C GLY A 100 2.47 13.42 -17.74
N GLN A 101 3.15 12.45 -18.36
CA GLN A 101 2.65 11.77 -19.56
C GLN A 101 1.47 10.86 -19.22
N ILE A 102 1.53 10.12 -18.12
CA ILE A 102 0.42 9.30 -17.62
C ILE A 102 -0.81 10.18 -17.36
N GLU A 103 -0.62 11.31 -16.69
CA GLU A 103 -1.69 12.27 -16.41
C GLU A 103 -2.29 12.86 -17.70
N ALA A 104 -1.46 13.23 -18.67
CA ALA A 104 -1.93 13.72 -19.97
C ALA A 104 -2.74 12.66 -20.74
N ILE A 105 -2.28 11.39 -20.75
CA ILE A 105 -2.97 10.29 -21.43
C ILE A 105 -4.30 9.98 -20.73
N VAL A 106 -4.28 9.79 -19.41
CA VAL A 106 -5.48 9.46 -18.63
C VAL A 106 -6.50 10.60 -18.71
N GLY A 107 -6.04 11.85 -18.55
CA GLY A 107 -6.89 13.03 -18.70
C GLY A 107 -7.49 13.14 -20.10
N GLY A 108 -6.71 12.83 -21.15
CA GLY A 108 -7.20 12.78 -22.53
C GLY A 108 -8.30 11.75 -22.74
N ILE A 109 -8.10 10.52 -22.26
CA ILE A 109 -9.11 9.44 -22.36
C ILE A 109 -10.40 9.81 -21.63
N ILE A 110 -10.29 10.33 -20.40
CA ILE A 110 -11.47 10.69 -19.60
C ILE A 110 -12.19 11.89 -20.23
N SER A 111 -11.45 12.87 -20.74
CA SER A 111 -12.05 14.04 -21.38
C SER A 111 -12.81 13.64 -22.65
N GLN A 112 -12.28 12.73 -23.46
CA GLN A 112 -12.98 12.18 -24.62
C GLN A 112 -14.24 11.40 -24.22
N ALA A 113 -14.15 10.57 -23.17
CA ALA A 113 -15.26 9.74 -22.72
C ALA A 113 -16.40 10.56 -22.07
N THR A 114 -16.08 11.68 -21.42
CA THR A 114 -17.05 12.47 -20.63
C THR A 114 -17.47 13.78 -21.30
N GLY A 115 -16.79 14.20 -22.36
CA GLY A 115 -17.02 15.48 -23.05
C GLY A 115 -16.68 16.71 -22.21
N LYS A 116 -16.03 16.53 -21.05
CA LYS A 116 -15.67 17.62 -20.12
C LYS A 116 -14.15 17.75 -20.04
N PRO A 117 -13.60 18.98 -19.92
CA PRO A 117 -12.18 19.15 -19.64
C PRO A 117 -11.86 18.58 -18.25
N PHE A 118 -10.89 17.69 -18.20
CA PHE A 118 -10.48 17.01 -16.98
C PHE A 118 -9.44 17.89 -16.25
N GLN A 119 -9.80 18.42 -15.07
CA GLN A 119 -8.97 19.35 -14.30
C GLN A 119 -8.68 18.82 -12.90
N THR A 120 -7.83 17.81 -12.77
CA THR A 120 -7.41 17.31 -11.46
C THR A 120 -5.94 16.90 -11.52
N SER A 121 -5.15 17.41 -10.57
CA SER A 121 -3.73 17.06 -10.43
C SER A 121 -3.61 15.71 -9.74
N TYR A 122 -3.66 14.64 -10.52
CA TYR A 122 -3.55 13.26 -10.05
C TYR A 122 -2.11 12.83 -9.85
N ALA A 123 -1.18 13.35 -10.64
CA ALA A 123 0.22 12.88 -10.67
C ALA A 123 0.87 12.82 -9.27
N LEU A 124 0.65 13.85 -8.45
CA LEU A 124 1.24 13.94 -7.10
C LEU A 124 0.57 12.99 -6.09
N TRP A 125 -0.74 12.74 -6.24
CA TRP A 125 -1.50 11.91 -5.30
C TRP A 125 -1.26 10.42 -5.53
N TRP A 126 -1.26 10.01 -6.81
CA TRP A 126 -0.99 8.63 -7.20
C TRP A 126 0.48 8.24 -7.02
N ALA A 127 1.40 9.21 -6.98
CA ALA A 127 2.81 8.96 -6.70
C ALA A 127 3.05 8.24 -5.37
N PHE A 128 2.19 8.46 -4.38
CA PHE A 128 2.24 7.73 -3.12
C PHE A 128 1.51 6.38 -3.19
N GLN A 129 0.37 6.33 -3.88
CA GLN A 129 -0.50 5.14 -3.91
C GLN A 129 0.07 4.01 -4.78
N MET A 130 0.67 4.33 -5.93
CA MET A 130 1.13 3.33 -6.90
C MET A 130 2.31 2.47 -6.38
N PRO A 131 3.32 3.05 -5.71
CA PRO A 131 4.37 2.25 -5.07
C PRO A 131 3.83 1.35 -3.95
N MET A 132 2.88 1.84 -3.14
CA MET A 132 2.30 1.05 -2.04
C MET A 132 1.40 -0.08 -2.54
N LEU A 133 0.59 0.21 -3.57
CA LEU A 133 -0.20 -0.82 -4.27
C LEU A 133 0.74 -1.91 -4.80
N THR A 134 1.81 -1.51 -5.47
CA THR A 134 2.80 -2.45 -6.04
C THR A 134 3.48 -3.25 -4.94
N PHE A 135 3.92 -2.59 -3.88
CA PHE A 135 4.55 -3.24 -2.72
C PHE A 135 3.66 -4.36 -2.17
N TYR A 136 2.41 -4.03 -1.80
CA TYR A 136 1.50 -5.02 -1.21
C TYR A 136 1.00 -6.06 -2.20
N ALA A 137 0.76 -5.69 -3.46
CA ALA A 137 0.35 -6.65 -4.49
C ALA A 137 1.44 -7.72 -4.70
N VAL A 138 2.70 -7.31 -4.86
CA VAL A 138 3.83 -8.24 -5.01
C VAL A 138 4.01 -9.07 -3.75
N PHE A 139 3.92 -8.44 -2.58
CA PHE A 139 4.05 -9.11 -1.29
C PHE A 139 3.01 -10.23 -1.12
N PHE A 140 1.72 -9.91 -1.27
CA PHE A 140 0.64 -10.88 -1.07
C PHE A 140 0.57 -11.92 -2.20
N PHE A 141 0.88 -11.55 -3.44
CA PHE A 141 0.94 -12.50 -4.55
C PHE A 141 1.99 -13.58 -4.30
N ARG A 142 3.19 -13.18 -3.84
CA ARG A 142 4.25 -14.14 -3.48
C ARG A 142 3.86 -15.00 -2.29
N GLN A 143 3.33 -14.38 -1.24
CA GLN A 143 2.84 -15.13 -0.07
C GLN A 143 1.82 -16.20 -0.47
N PHE A 144 0.89 -15.87 -1.37
CA PHE A 144 -0.09 -16.83 -1.89
C PHE A 144 0.56 -17.95 -2.70
N ARG A 145 1.51 -17.62 -3.59
CA ARG A 145 2.25 -18.61 -4.39
C ARG A 145 3.04 -19.60 -3.53
N GLU A 146 3.66 -19.13 -2.45
CA GLU A 146 4.50 -19.96 -1.57
C GLU A 146 3.67 -20.75 -0.54
N SER A 147 2.36 -20.48 -0.43
CA SER A 147 1.42 -21.24 0.41
C SER A 147 0.78 -22.45 -0.29
N ARG A 148 1.07 -22.65 -1.58
CA ARG A 148 0.63 -23.78 -2.40
C ARG A 148 1.77 -24.76 -2.60
#